data_AF-A0A2A3MQ94-F1
#
_entry.id   AF-A0A2A3MQ94-F1
#
_cell.length_a   1.000
_cell.length_b   1.000
_cell.length_c   1.000
_cell.angle_alpha   90.00
_cell.angle_beta   90.00
_cell.angle_gamma   90.00
#
_symmetry.space_group_name_H-M   'P 1'
#
loop_
_entity.id
_entity.type
_entity.pdbx_description
1 polymer ?
#
loop_
_entity_poly.entity_id
_entity_poly.type
_entity_poly.pdbx_seq_one_letter_code
_entity_poly.pdbx_strand_id
1 'polypeptide(L)'
;MTEECLKNVISGKYDKIQFFNRVPGYFGFVDKAQFWNSVLFFNFVPSLVGSRAEWANNGTKEQNDAGRTRVQRILDQHKPQKLFVFTKKGWGQFPPTLERQKVRPLMEPLNWHTYATASGHEVRAIGLPHPDRAHKATQIERITALMAS
;
A
#
# COMPACT_ATOMS: atom_id res chain seq x y z
N MET A 1 14.96 8.54 11.85
CA MET A 1 14.74 9.06 10.49
C MET A 1 14.21 10.48 10.63
N THR A 2 14.95 11.48 10.19
CA THR A 2 14.66 12.90 10.48
C THR A 2 13.49 13.42 9.65
N GLU A 3 12.76 14.40 10.18
CA GLU A 3 11.67 15.12 9.50
C GLU A 3 12.11 15.66 8.12
N GLU A 4 13.35 16.12 8.02
CA GLU A 4 13.97 16.59 6.79
C GLU A 4 14.01 15.50 5.71
N CYS A 5 14.33 14.26 6.08
CA CYS A 5 14.33 13.14 5.13
C CYS A 5 12.92 12.92 4.57
N LEU A 6 11.88 12.98 5.40
CA LEU A 6 10.49 12.86 4.95
C LEU A 6 10.09 14.02 4.03
N LYS A 7 10.45 15.27 4.37
CA LYS A 7 10.21 16.43 3.50
C LYS A 7 10.90 16.29 2.13
N ASN A 8 12.13 15.77 2.11
CA ASN A 8 12.88 15.53 0.87
C ASN A 8 12.27 14.37 0.03
N VAL A 9 11.71 13.35 0.67
CA VAL A 9 10.97 12.28 -0.01
C VAL A 9 9.66 12.82 -0.60
N ILE A 10 8.87 13.54 0.20
CA ILE A 10 7.55 14.08 -0.18
C ILE A 10 7.68 15.09 -1.33
N SER A 11 8.65 15.99 -1.27
CA SER A 11 8.95 16.95 -2.35
C SER A 11 9.52 16.29 -3.61
N GLY A 12 9.97 15.03 -3.50
CA GLY A 12 10.63 14.33 -4.61
C GLY A 12 12.07 14.79 -4.86
N LYS A 13 12.70 15.50 -3.92
CA LYS A 13 14.12 15.86 -3.96
C LYS A 13 15.03 14.62 -4.06
N TYR A 14 14.60 13.51 -3.47
CA TYR A 14 15.24 12.21 -3.65
C TYR A 14 14.67 11.47 -4.87
N ASP A 15 15.20 11.81 -6.05
CA ASP A 15 14.81 11.28 -7.36
C ASP A 15 15.00 9.75 -7.51
N LYS A 16 15.99 9.18 -6.80
CA LYS A 16 16.30 7.74 -6.84
C LYS A 16 15.28 6.87 -6.09
N ILE A 17 14.38 7.45 -5.30
CA ILE A 17 13.39 6.67 -4.54
C ILE A 17 12.11 6.49 -5.38
N GLN A 18 12.18 5.50 -6.29
CA GLN A 18 11.16 5.27 -7.32
C GLN A 18 9.74 5.15 -6.78
N PHE A 19 9.55 4.50 -5.62
CA PHE A 19 8.23 4.34 -5.01
C PHE A 19 7.54 5.70 -4.81
N PHE A 20 8.17 6.61 -4.07
CA PHE A 20 7.56 7.90 -3.70
C PHE A 20 7.42 8.85 -4.89
N ASN A 21 8.25 8.67 -5.92
CA ASN A 21 8.22 9.48 -7.13
C ASN A 21 7.20 9.00 -8.17
N ARG A 22 6.87 7.70 -8.19
CA ARG A 22 5.95 7.11 -9.18
C ARG A 22 4.50 7.11 -8.72
N VAL A 23 4.26 6.76 -7.45
CA VAL A 23 2.90 6.55 -6.92
C VAL A 23 1.98 7.76 -7.13
N PRO A 24 2.39 9.02 -6.84
CA PRO A 24 1.51 10.18 -7.08
C PRO A 24 1.00 10.25 -8.52
N GLY A 25 1.88 9.97 -9.49
CA GLY A 25 1.54 9.99 -10.90
C GLY A 25 0.60 8.88 -11.34
N TYR A 26 0.48 7.77 -10.59
CA TYR A 26 -0.54 6.76 -10.87
C TYR A 26 -1.96 7.26 -10.57
N PHE A 27 -2.09 8.21 -9.65
CA PHE A 27 -3.35 8.86 -9.28
C PHE A 27 -3.58 10.19 -10.01
N GLY A 28 -2.77 10.50 -11.02
CA GLY A 28 -2.90 11.73 -11.83
C GLY A 28 -2.34 13.00 -11.19
N PHE A 29 -1.62 12.90 -10.06
CA PHE A 29 -1.03 14.07 -9.42
C PHE A 29 0.29 14.47 -10.09
N VAL A 30 0.39 15.74 -10.45
CA VAL A 30 1.64 16.39 -10.90
C VAL A 30 2.44 16.86 -9.69
N ASP A 31 1.76 17.47 -8.70
CA ASP A 31 2.36 17.86 -7.43
C ASP A 31 2.39 16.66 -6.46
N LYS A 32 3.60 16.17 -6.19
CA LYS A 32 3.84 15.05 -5.28
C LYS A 32 3.51 15.41 -3.84
N ALA A 33 3.80 16.64 -3.41
CA ALA A 33 3.54 17.07 -2.04
C ALA A 33 2.04 17.13 -1.77
N GLN A 34 1.27 17.66 -2.73
CA GLN A 34 -0.19 17.64 -2.67
C GLN A 34 -0.74 16.21 -2.50
N PHE A 35 -0.22 15.24 -3.25
CA PHE A 35 -0.63 13.83 -3.13
C PHE A 35 -0.31 13.26 -1.73
N TRP A 36 0.93 13.38 -1.27
CA TRP A 36 1.33 12.77 0.00
C TRP A 36 0.63 13.40 1.21
N ASN A 37 0.22 14.66 1.10
CA ASN A 37 -0.57 15.35 2.12
C ASN A 37 -2.06 14.96 2.10
N SER A 38 -2.55 14.32 1.04
CA SER A 38 -3.97 13.91 0.91
C SER A 38 -4.21 12.43 1.22
N VAL A 39 -3.15 11.66 1.50
CA VAL A 39 -3.25 10.21 1.73
C VAL A 39 -2.59 9.78 3.04
N LEU A 40 -3.07 8.68 3.60
CA LEU A 40 -2.35 7.96 4.65
C LEU A 40 -1.41 6.94 4.02
N PHE A 41 -0.11 7.15 4.18
CA PHE A 41 0.91 6.22 3.71
C PHE A 41 1.57 5.47 4.86
N PHE A 42 1.68 4.14 4.74
CA PHE A 42 2.44 3.33 5.67
C PHE A 42 2.96 2.04 5.03
N ASN A 43 4.14 1.59 5.47
CA ASN A 43 4.64 0.25 5.19
C ASN A 43 3.91 -0.79 6.06
N PHE A 44 3.74 -2.03 5.57
CA PHE A 44 3.13 -3.09 6.37
C PHE A 44 3.96 -3.39 7.64
N VAL A 45 5.23 -3.76 7.48
CA VAL A 45 6.16 -3.93 8.60
C VAL A 45 6.73 -2.55 8.99
N PRO A 46 6.62 -2.12 10.26
CA PRO A 46 7.12 -0.81 10.70
C PRO A 46 8.64 -0.80 10.96
N SER A 47 9.29 -1.95 10.93
CA SER A 47 10.73 -2.14 11.13
C SER A 47 11.45 -2.55 9.85
N LEU A 48 12.78 -2.43 9.88
CA LEU A 48 13.64 -2.86 8.78
C LEU A 48 13.61 -4.39 8.68
N VAL A 49 13.36 -4.91 7.48
CA VAL A 49 13.31 -6.36 7.20
C VAL A 49 14.73 -6.84 6.90
N GLY A 50 15.60 -6.80 7.90
CA GLY A 50 16.99 -7.30 7.82
C GLY A 50 17.82 -6.77 6.64
N SER A 51 18.91 -7.48 6.36
CA SER A 51 19.78 -7.26 5.21
C SER A 51 19.08 -7.62 3.89
N ARG A 52 19.65 -7.19 2.77
CA ARG A 52 19.09 -7.47 1.43
C ARG A 52 18.91 -8.96 1.14
N ALA A 53 19.75 -9.83 1.72
CA ALA A 53 19.63 -11.28 1.59
C ALA A 53 18.36 -11.83 2.26
N GLU A 54 17.85 -11.13 3.28
CA GLU A 54 16.70 -11.56 4.10
C GLU A 54 15.37 -10.99 3.60
N TRP A 55 15.39 -10.07 2.62
CA TRP A 55 14.18 -9.47 2.05
C TRP A 55 13.23 -10.50 1.44
N ALA A 56 13.74 -11.64 0.97
CA ALA A 56 12.94 -12.74 0.43
C ALA A 56 12.00 -13.38 1.48
N ASN A 57 12.35 -13.26 2.76
CA ASN A 57 11.62 -13.89 3.86
C ASN A 57 10.33 -13.16 4.24
N ASN A 58 10.09 -11.95 3.69
CA ASN A 58 8.94 -11.11 4.00
C ASN A 58 8.78 -10.79 5.50
N GLY A 59 9.89 -10.64 6.22
CA GLY A 59 9.92 -10.38 7.66
C GLY A 59 9.77 -11.61 8.54
N THR A 60 10.11 -11.49 9.82
CA THR A 60 9.90 -12.55 10.82
C THR A 60 8.41 -12.73 11.12
N LYS A 61 8.05 -13.81 11.84
CA LYS A 61 6.67 -14.03 12.28
C LYS A 61 6.16 -12.85 13.11
N GLU A 62 6.99 -12.38 14.04
CA GLU A 62 6.68 -11.27 14.96
C GLU A 62 6.47 -9.96 14.19
N GLN A 63 7.31 -9.70 13.18
CA GLN A 63 7.16 -8.55 12.30
C GLN A 63 5.85 -8.59 11.51
N ASN A 64 5.47 -9.78 11.02
CA ASN A 64 4.22 -9.97 10.29
C ASN A 64 2.99 -9.85 11.21
N ASP A 65 3.06 -10.39 12.43
CA ASP A 65 2.00 -10.22 13.44
C ASP A 65 1.83 -8.74 13.82
N ALA A 66 2.93 -8.03 14.06
CA ALA A 66 2.90 -6.59 14.33
C ALA A 66 2.33 -5.80 13.14
N GLY A 67 2.68 -6.18 11.90
CA GLY A 67 2.13 -5.60 10.68
C GLY A 67 0.61 -5.77 10.58
N ARG A 68 0.09 -6.99 10.87
CA ARG A 68 -1.35 -7.27 10.88
C ARG A 68 -2.10 -6.37 11.88
N THR A 69 -1.63 -6.36 13.13
CA THR A 69 -2.22 -5.52 14.18
C THR A 69 -2.18 -4.05 13.81
N ARG A 70 -1.08 -3.61 13.19
CA ARG A 70 -0.94 -2.22 12.73
C ARG A 70 -1.94 -1.86 11.63
N VAL A 71 -2.15 -2.72 10.63
CA VAL A 71 -3.14 -2.49 9.58
C VAL A 71 -4.52 -2.28 10.20
N GLN A 72 -4.97 -3.23 11.03
CA GLN A 72 -6.30 -3.16 11.65
C GLN A 72 -6.49 -1.87 12.45
N ARG A 73 -5.50 -1.52 13.28
CA ARG A 73 -5.53 -0.27 14.07
C ARG A 73 -5.66 0.98 13.20
N ILE A 74 -4.92 1.05 12.08
CA ILE A 74 -4.98 2.20 11.16
C ILE A 74 -6.37 2.29 10.51
N LEU A 75 -6.93 1.15 10.08
CA LEU A 75 -8.26 1.11 9.48
C LEU A 75 -9.34 1.53 10.49
N ASP A 76 -9.26 1.05 11.72
CA ASP A 76 -10.21 1.40 12.79
C ASP A 76 -10.14 2.89 13.16
N GLN A 77 -8.92 3.45 13.23
CA GLN A 77 -8.69 4.83 13.64
C GLN A 77 -9.09 5.83 12.56
N HIS A 78 -8.71 5.57 11.31
CA HIS A 78 -8.84 6.56 10.23
C HIS A 78 -10.00 6.31 9.29
N LYS A 79 -10.57 5.10 9.29
CA LYS A 79 -11.76 4.72 8.51
C LYS A 79 -11.70 5.17 7.04
N PRO A 80 -10.61 4.88 6.31
CA PRO A 80 -10.52 5.26 4.90
C PRO A 80 -11.58 4.52 4.07
N GLN A 81 -11.97 5.07 2.93
CA GLN A 81 -12.89 4.39 2.00
C GLN A 81 -12.17 3.33 1.16
N LYS A 82 -10.93 3.62 0.73
CA LYS A 82 -10.14 2.76 -0.15
C LYS A 82 -8.73 2.54 0.43
N LEU A 83 -8.23 1.30 0.32
CA LEU A 83 -6.86 0.91 0.66
C LEU A 83 -6.17 0.31 -0.57
N PHE A 84 -5.12 0.96 -1.05
CA PHE A 84 -4.27 0.45 -2.14
C PHE A 84 -3.04 -0.23 -1.56
N VAL A 85 -2.87 -1.53 -1.81
CA VAL A 85 -1.74 -2.32 -1.29
C VAL A 85 -0.76 -2.62 -2.40
N PHE A 86 0.34 -1.87 -2.43
CA PHE A 86 1.44 -2.10 -3.37
C PHE A 86 2.32 -3.25 -2.90
N THR A 87 2.17 -4.43 -3.50
CA THR A 87 2.91 -5.62 -3.08
C THR A 87 3.24 -6.54 -4.25
N LYS A 88 4.19 -7.45 -4.04
CA LYS A 88 4.49 -8.55 -4.99
C LYS A 88 3.87 -9.87 -4.56
N LYS A 89 3.93 -10.17 -3.25
CA LYS A 89 3.50 -11.45 -2.66
C LYS A 89 2.91 -11.32 -1.24
N GLY A 90 2.91 -10.11 -0.68
CA GLY A 90 2.73 -9.89 0.76
C GLY A 90 1.29 -9.83 1.25
N TRP A 91 0.30 -9.85 0.37
CA TRP A 91 -1.11 -9.74 0.80
C TRP A 91 -1.56 -10.89 1.69
N GLY A 92 -1.07 -12.10 1.49
CA GLY A 92 -1.37 -13.22 2.38
C GLY A 92 -0.92 -13.00 3.83
N GLN A 93 -0.10 -11.98 4.09
CA GLN A 93 0.30 -11.56 5.43
C GLN A 93 -0.65 -10.53 6.05
N PHE A 94 -1.50 -9.86 5.26
CA PHE A 94 -2.47 -8.90 5.78
C PHE A 94 -3.57 -9.60 6.59
N PRO A 95 -4.33 -8.86 7.41
CA PRO A 95 -5.52 -9.40 8.06
C PRO A 95 -6.47 -10.05 7.04
N PRO A 96 -7.33 -10.99 7.49
CA PRO A 96 -8.35 -11.58 6.63
C PRO A 96 -9.38 -10.53 6.19
N THR A 97 -9.85 -10.64 4.95
CA THR A 97 -10.95 -9.83 4.42
C THR A 97 -12.27 -10.58 4.57
N LEU A 98 -13.41 -9.91 4.34
CA LEU A 98 -14.74 -10.52 4.47
C LEU A 98 -15.04 -11.55 3.38
N GLU A 99 -14.40 -11.43 2.22
CA GLU A 99 -14.60 -12.34 1.10
C GLU A 99 -14.07 -13.73 1.45
N ARG A 100 -14.92 -14.76 1.28
CA ARG A 100 -14.53 -16.16 1.47
C ARG A 100 -13.52 -16.66 0.44
N GLN A 101 -13.33 -15.93 -0.66
CA GLN A 101 -12.46 -16.36 -1.74
C GLN A 101 -10.99 -16.06 -1.43
N LYS A 102 -10.16 -17.10 -1.46
CA LYS A 102 -8.69 -17.01 -1.48
C LYS A 102 -8.18 -16.55 -2.85
N VAL A 103 -8.81 -15.58 -3.52
CA VAL A 103 -8.28 -15.07 -4.79
C VAL A 103 -6.93 -14.46 -4.47
N ARG A 104 -5.91 -14.88 -5.23
CA ARG A 104 -4.61 -14.25 -5.07
C ARG A 104 -4.76 -12.78 -5.49
N PRO A 105 -4.30 -11.85 -4.66
CA PRO A 105 -4.28 -10.45 -5.04
C PRO A 105 -3.38 -10.33 -6.26
N LEU A 106 -3.64 -9.34 -7.12
CA LEU A 106 -2.94 -9.12 -8.39
C LEU A 106 -3.29 -10.09 -9.53
N MET A 107 -4.27 -10.99 -9.34
CA MET A 107 -4.83 -11.75 -10.46
C MET A 107 -5.88 -10.92 -11.18
N GLU A 108 -5.80 -10.89 -12.51
CA GLU A 108 -6.84 -10.28 -13.34
C GLU A 108 -8.06 -11.21 -13.43
N PRO A 109 -9.29 -10.67 -13.41
CA PRO A 109 -9.61 -9.25 -13.19
C PRO A 109 -9.29 -8.82 -11.76
N LEU A 110 -8.70 -7.62 -11.59
CA LEU A 110 -8.47 -7.06 -10.25
C LEU A 110 -9.79 -6.92 -9.49
N ASN A 111 -9.84 -7.47 -8.26
CA ASN A 111 -11.04 -7.46 -7.43
C ASN A 111 -10.83 -6.65 -6.15
N TRP A 112 -11.85 -5.90 -5.78
CA TRP A 112 -11.92 -5.28 -4.47
C TRP A 112 -12.20 -6.34 -3.40
N HIS A 113 -11.53 -6.18 -2.28
CA HIS A 113 -11.76 -6.92 -1.04
C HIS A 113 -12.22 -5.97 0.06
N THR A 114 -12.78 -6.50 1.14
CA THR A 114 -13.41 -5.68 2.18
C THR A 114 -12.82 -6.00 3.54
N TYR A 115 -12.34 -4.96 4.22
CA TYR A 115 -12.02 -5.02 5.64
C TYR A 115 -13.16 -4.38 6.44
N ALA A 116 -13.64 -5.09 7.45
CA ALA A 116 -14.50 -4.48 8.47
C ALA A 116 -13.63 -3.87 9.57
N THR A 117 -13.94 -2.62 9.92
CA THR A 117 -13.40 -2.00 11.14
C THR A 117 -14.19 -2.45 12.37
N ALA A 118 -13.62 -2.28 13.56
CA ALA A 118 -14.31 -2.54 14.83
C ALA A 118 -15.63 -1.75 14.98
N SER A 119 -15.77 -0.62 14.26
CA SER A 119 -16.99 0.20 14.27
C SER A 119 -18.03 -0.20 13.22
N GLY A 120 -17.78 -1.25 12.42
CA GLY A 120 -18.65 -1.67 11.33
C GLY A 120 -18.46 -0.89 10.01
N HIS A 121 -17.60 0.13 9.98
CA HIS A 121 -17.20 0.79 8.73
C HIS A 121 -16.43 -0.18 7.84
N GLU A 122 -16.73 -0.20 6.55
CA GLU A 122 -16.11 -1.06 5.55
C GLU A 122 -15.06 -0.29 4.73
N VAL A 123 -13.89 -0.92 4.57
CA VAL A 123 -12.78 -0.40 3.76
C VAL A 123 -12.58 -1.29 2.56
N ARG A 124 -12.69 -0.73 1.35
CA ARG A 124 -12.40 -1.44 0.10
C ARG A 124 -10.89 -1.49 -0.13
N ALA A 125 -10.29 -2.68 -0.12
CA ALA A 125 -8.88 -2.89 -0.32
C ALA A 125 -8.58 -3.59 -1.65
N ILE A 126 -7.46 -3.23 -2.29
CA ILE A 126 -7.02 -3.89 -3.51
C ILE A 126 -5.50 -4.02 -3.59
N GLY A 127 -5.04 -5.17 -4.08
CA GLY A 127 -3.63 -5.42 -4.35
C GLY A 127 -3.21 -4.86 -5.71
N LEU A 128 -2.11 -4.11 -5.75
CA LEU A 128 -1.47 -3.61 -6.98
C LEU A 128 0.02 -3.98 -7.04
N PRO A 129 0.61 -4.17 -8.24
CA PRO A 129 2.02 -4.49 -8.35
C PRO A 129 2.90 -3.40 -7.73
N HIS A 130 3.97 -3.81 -7.03
CA HIS A 130 4.91 -2.86 -6.43
C HIS A 130 5.55 -1.94 -7.49
N PRO A 131 5.69 -0.61 -7.23
CA PRO A 131 6.21 0.37 -8.20
C PRO A 131 7.59 0.06 -8.81
N ASP A 132 8.42 -0.73 -8.11
CA ASP A 132 9.74 -1.17 -8.60
C ASP A 132 9.66 -2.07 -9.84
N ARG A 133 8.53 -2.76 -10.05
CA ARG A 133 8.34 -3.69 -11.18
C ARG A 133 7.16 -3.33 -12.08
N ALA A 134 6.37 -2.34 -11.70
CA ALA A 134 5.18 -1.97 -12.43
C ALA A 134 5.51 -1.02 -13.59
N HIS A 135 4.93 -1.28 -14.76
CA HIS A 135 4.92 -0.32 -15.85
C HIS A 135 3.99 0.84 -15.51
N LYS A 136 4.50 2.08 -15.62
CA LYS A 136 3.77 3.28 -15.19
C LYS A 136 2.42 3.44 -15.91
N ALA A 137 2.39 3.26 -17.24
CA ALA A 137 1.17 3.41 -18.04
C ALA A 137 0.08 2.42 -17.59
N THR A 138 0.43 1.14 -17.44
CA THR A 138 -0.50 0.10 -16.97
C THR A 138 -1.05 0.38 -15.57
N GLN A 139 -0.24 0.94 -14.66
CA GLN A 139 -0.72 1.31 -13.32
C GLN A 139 -1.67 2.51 -13.35
N ILE A 140 -1.42 3.50 -14.22
CA ILE A 140 -2.33 4.64 -14.40
C ILE A 140 -3.68 4.16 -14.90
N GLU A 141 -3.70 3.28 -15.91
CA GLU A 141 -4.93 2.72 -16.46
C GLU A 141 -5.74 1.97 -15.39
N ARG A 142 -5.08 1.07 -14.66
CA ARG A 142 -5.69 0.32 -13.56
C ARG A 142 -6.25 1.22 -12.47
N ILE A 143 -5.46 2.17 -11.97
CA ILE A 143 -5.91 3.06 -10.90
C ILE A 143 -7.06 3.94 -11.40
N THR A 144 -6.99 4.46 -12.63
CA THR A 144 -8.09 5.25 -13.21
C THR A 144 -9.39 4.45 -13.23
N ALA A 145 -9.36 3.20 -13.70
CA ALA A 145 -10.53 2.33 -13.72
C ALA A 145 -11.07 2.05 -12.30
N LEU A 146 -10.18 1.76 -11.34
CA LEU A 146 -10.54 1.48 -9.94
C LEU A 146 -11.08 2.71 -9.19
N MET A 147 -10.62 3.90 -9.56
CA MET A 147 -11.11 5.13 -8.96
C MET A 147 -12.52 5.50 -9.46
N ALA A 148 -12.89 5.08 -10.67
CA ALA A 148 -14.23 5.25 -11.23
C ALA A 148 -15.27 4.23 -10.70
N SER A 149 -14.81 3.13 -10.09
CA SER A 149 -15.64 2.08 -9.44
C SER A 149 -15.86 2.30 -7.94
#